data_AF-A0AAW0J5T9-F1
#
_entry.id   AF-A0AAW0J5T9-F1
#
_cell.length_a   1.000
_cell.length_b   1.000
_cell.length_c   1.000
_cell.angle_alpha   90.00
_cell.angle_beta   90.00
_cell.angle_gamma   90.00
#
_symmetry.space_group_name_H-M   'P 1'
#
loop_
_entity.id
_entity.type
_entity.pdbx_description
1 polymer ?
#
loop_
_entity_poly.entity_id
_entity_poly.type
_entity_poly.pdbx_seq_one_letter_code
_entity_poly.pdbx_strand_id
1 'polypeptide(L)'
;MQQLCGLKWSHDDRELASGGNDNQNQHSQQPALRLTEHTAAVKAIAWSPHQSGLLASGGGTADGCIHFWNTTNCHQLNSVDMGSPVCNLAWSKNVNAIVSTHGYSQNQIMVWKYTSMTKTIVTGAGDETLWFWNVYP
;
A
#
# COMPACT_ATOMS: atom_id res chain seq x y z
N MET A 1 18.75 3.94 12.49
CA MET A 1 17.61 3.58 13.36
C MET A 1 16.63 2.77 12.54
N GLN A 2 16.29 1.59 13.03
CA GLN A 2 15.28 0.71 12.44
C GLN A 2 13.89 1.22 12.83
N GLN A 3 12.98 1.35 11.88
CA GLN A 3 11.62 1.78 12.15
C GLN A 3 10.65 0.83 11.45
N LEU A 4 9.78 0.21 12.25
CA LEU A 4 8.51 -0.34 11.74
C LEU A 4 7.68 0.86 11.31
N CYS A 5 7.33 0.91 10.03
CA CYS A 5 6.67 2.08 9.45
C CYS A 5 5.27 1.78 8.90
N GLY A 6 4.98 0.51 8.60
CA GLY A 6 3.64 0.02 8.26
C GLY A 6 3.14 -1.03 9.24
N LEU A 7 1.92 -0.87 9.76
CA LEU A 7 1.25 -1.87 10.59
C LEU A 7 -0.27 -1.82 10.37
N LYS A 8 -0.87 -2.94 9.94
CA LYS A 8 -2.31 -3.05 9.67
C LYS A 8 -2.84 -4.48 9.88
N TRP A 9 -3.88 -4.59 10.69
CA TRP A 9 -4.73 -5.77 10.75
C TRP A 9 -5.57 -5.90 9.47
N SER A 10 -5.82 -7.14 9.05
CA SER A 10 -6.82 -7.47 8.04
C SER A 10 -8.21 -7.12 8.54
N HIS A 11 -9.17 -6.95 7.62
CA HIS A 11 -10.54 -6.56 7.98
C HIS A 11 -11.29 -7.61 8.81
N ASP A 12 -10.85 -8.86 8.76
CA ASP A 12 -11.40 -9.99 9.51
C ASP A 12 -10.58 -10.33 10.76
N ASP A 13 -9.62 -9.48 11.13
CA ASP A 13 -8.71 -9.62 12.28
C ASP A 13 -7.87 -10.92 12.31
N ARG A 14 -7.73 -11.61 11.16
CA ARG A 14 -6.98 -12.87 11.06
C ARG A 14 -5.50 -12.69 10.79
N GLU A 15 -5.12 -11.65 10.07
CA GLU A 15 -3.75 -11.43 9.61
C GLU A 15 -3.26 -10.03 10.01
N LEU A 16 -2.01 -9.94 10.48
CA LEU A 16 -1.35 -8.68 10.76
C LEU A 16 -0.21 -8.49 9.77
N ALA A 17 -0.32 -7.46 8.91
CA ALA A 17 0.76 -7.07 8.03
C ALA A 17 1.65 -6.04 8.73
N SER A 18 2.97 -6.25 8.66
CA SER A 18 3.97 -5.29 9.12
C SER A 18 4.98 -5.01 8.01
N GLY A 19 5.39 -3.75 7.91
CA GLY A 19 6.36 -3.26 6.94
C GLY A 19 7.44 -2.45 7.66
N GLY A 20 8.69 -2.69 7.27
CA GLY A 20 9.86 -2.14 7.91
C GLY A 20 10.91 -1.72 6.90
N ASN A 21 11.98 -1.11 7.41
CA ASN A 21 13.10 -0.66 6.60
C ASN A 21 14.14 -1.77 6.33
N ASP A 22 14.07 -2.89 7.06
CA ASP A 22 15.00 -4.01 6.96
C ASP A 22 14.29 -5.37 6.94
N ASN A 23 14.90 -6.32 6.24
CA ASN A 23 14.39 -7.66 5.91
C ASN A 23 14.66 -8.74 6.99
N GLN A 24 14.97 -8.36 8.24
CA GLN A 24 15.40 -9.30 9.27
C GLN A 24 14.55 -9.26 10.54
N ASN A 25 13.91 -10.38 10.85
CA ASN A 25 13.36 -10.64 12.19
C ASN A 25 14.45 -11.28 13.05
N GLN A 26 14.84 -10.61 14.15
CA GLN A 26 15.73 -11.17 15.17
C GLN A 26 14.96 -11.76 16.38
N HIS A 27 13.64 -11.90 16.29
CA HIS A 27 12.78 -12.37 17.38
C HIS A 27 12.24 -13.80 17.15
N SER A 28 11.92 -14.49 18.24
CA SER A 28 11.60 -15.92 18.33
C SER A 28 10.32 -16.38 17.63
N GLN A 29 9.47 -15.48 17.14
CA GLN A 29 8.25 -15.81 16.40
C GLN A 29 8.53 -15.64 14.90
N GLN A 30 8.48 -16.75 14.16
CA GLN A 30 8.60 -16.69 12.71
C GLN A 30 7.32 -16.15 12.09
N PRO A 31 7.40 -15.21 11.14
CA PRO A 31 6.22 -14.70 10.46
C PRO A 31 5.60 -15.82 9.61
N ALA A 32 4.27 -15.84 9.52
CA ALA A 32 3.54 -16.82 8.70
C ALA A 32 3.82 -16.64 7.19
N LEU A 33 4.09 -15.41 6.76
CA LEU A 33 4.37 -15.05 5.37
C LEU A 33 5.43 -13.96 5.31
N ARG A 34 6.32 -14.04 4.32
CA ARG A 34 7.34 -13.03 4.02
C ARG A 34 7.27 -12.66 2.54
N LEU A 35 7.03 -11.38 2.25
CA LEU A 35 6.93 -10.82 0.91
C LEU A 35 8.15 -9.91 0.69
N THR A 36 9.00 -10.22 -0.30
CA THR A 36 10.35 -9.63 -0.41
C THR A 36 10.61 -8.88 -1.71
N GLU A 37 9.59 -8.63 -2.52
CA GLU A 37 9.78 -7.97 -3.83
C GLU A 37 10.09 -6.48 -3.70
N HIS A 38 9.66 -5.84 -2.60
CA HIS A 38 9.98 -4.43 -2.35
C HIS A 38 11.48 -4.22 -2.15
N THR A 39 12.04 -3.24 -2.86
CA THR A 39 13.48 -2.89 -2.81
C THR A 39 13.77 -1.70 -1.89
N ALA A 40 12.74 -1.18 -1.22
CA ALA A 40 12.83 -0.08 -0.27
C ALA A 40 11.86 -0.28 0.91
N ALA A 41 11.85 0.69 1.85
CA ALA A 41 10.95 0.71 3.01
C ALA A 41 9.48 0.53 2.62
N VAL A 42 8.76 -0.33 3.34
CA VAL A 42 7.32 -0.55 3.15
C VAL A 42 6.53 0.14 4.25
N LYS A 43 6.15 1.40 4.02
CA LYS A 43 5.32 2.18 4.95
C LYS A 43 3.83 2.04 4.65
N ALA A 44 3.49 2.06 3.37
CA ALA A 44 2.11 2.05 2.92
C ALA A 44 1.60 0.62 2.83
N ILE A 45 0.58 0.28 3.63
CA ILE A 45 -0.04 -1.05 3.68
C ILE A 45 -1.54 -0.85 3.78
N ALA A 46 -2.31 -1.57 2.96
CA ALA A 46 -3.76 -1.55 3.01
C ALA A 46 -4.37 -2.88 2.56
N TRP A 47 -5.19 -3.48 3.42
CA TRP A 47 -5.99 -4.66 3.10
C TRP A 47 -7.24 -4.27 2.31
N SER A 48 -7.64 -5.07 1.33
CA SER A 48 -8.92 -4.88 0.66
C SER A 48 -10.08 -5.27 1.59
N PRO A 49 -11.14 -4.45 1.69
CA PRO A 49 -12.38 -4.85 2.36
C PRO A 49 -13.27 -5.74 1.47
N HIS A 50 -12.99 -5.81 0.16
CA HIS A 50 -13.83 -6.50 -0.82
C HIS A 50 -13.40 -7.94 -1.07
N GLN A 51 -12.15 -8.27 -0.74
CA GLN A 51 -11.58 -9.60 -0.96
C GLN A 51 -10.66 -9.98 0.20
N SER A 52 -11.02 -11.05 0.90
CA SER A 52 -10.19 -11.63 1.95
C SER A 52 -8.83 -12.05 1.40
N GLY A 53 -7.77 -11.76 2.15
CA GLY A 53 -6.39 -12.07 1.75
C GLY A 53 -5.81 -11.19 0.65
N LEU A 54 -6.56 -10.21 0.13
CA LEU A 54 -6.00 -9.23 -0.81
C LEU A 54 -5.34 -8.08 -0.05
N LEU A 55 -4.01 -7.99 -0.18
CA LEU A 55 -3.19 -6.95 0.42
C LEU A 55 -2.59 -6.06 -0.67
N ALA A 56 -2.54 -4.75 -0.44
CA ALA A 56 -1.73 -3.83 -1.21
C ALA A 56 -0.61 -3.25 -0.34
N SER A 57 0.61 -3.19 -0.87
CA SER A 57 1.75 -2.55 -0.22
C SER A 57 2.50 -1.63 -1.18
N GLY A 58 3.01 -0.52 -0.65
CA GLY A 58 3.69 0.51 -1.41
C GLY A 58 5.14 0.71 -0.95
N GLY A 59 6.05 0.75 -1.92
CA GLY A 59 7.49 0.91 -1.71
C GLY A 59 7.93 2.37 -1.61
N GLY A 60 8.98 2.59 -0.82
CA GLY A 60 9.62 3.90 -0.63
C GLY A 60 10.45 4.38 -1.83
N THR A 61 11.38 5.31 -1.59
CA THR A 61 12.05 6.11 -2.64
C THR A 61 12.80 5.31 -3.70
N ALA A 62 13.46 4.21 -3.32
CA ALA A 62 14.23 3.39 -4.25
C ALA A 62 13.39 2.34 -5.00
N ASP A 63 12.09 2.25 -4.68
CA ASP A 63 11.19 1.21 -5.18
C ASP A 63 10.05 1.83 -5.98
N GLY A 64 9.23 2.67 -5.35
CA GLY A 64 8.12 3.37 -6.00
C GLY A 64 7.00 2.47 -6.55
N CYS A 65 7.04 1.15 -6.32
CA CYS A 65 6.00 0.24 -6.79
C CYS A 65 4.86 0.10 -5.77
N ILE A 66 3.66 -0.18 -6.28
CA ILE A 66 2.57 -0.79 -5.52
C ILE A 66 2.50 -2.26 -5.91
N HIS A 67 2.64 -3.15 -4.94
CA HIS A 67 2.40 -4.58 -5.12
C HIS A 67 1.03 -4.97 -4.56
N PHE A 68 0.36 -5.88 -5.26
CA PHE A 68 -0.88 -6.52 -4.82
C PHE A 68 -0.61 -8.00 -4.57
N TRP A 69 -1.07 -8.50 -3.43
CA TRP A 69 -0.77 -9.83 -2.95
C TRP A 69 -2.04 -10.59 -2.62
N ASN A 70 -2.00 -11.89 -2.86
CA ASN A 70 -2.91 -12.83 -2.22
C ASN A 70 -2.16 -13.53 -1.10
N THR A 71 -2.51 -13.24 0.14
CA THR A 71 -1.85 -13.79 1.33
C THR A 71 -2.30 -15.23 1.62
N THR A 72 -3.46 -15.65 1.12
CA THR A 72 -3.95 -17.03 1.30
C THR A 72 -3.15 -18.05 0.51
N ASN A 73 -2.62 -17.67 -0.66
CA ASN A 73 -1.77 -18.53 -1.49
C ASN A 73 -0.33 -18.00 -1.66
N CYS A 74 0.03 -16.97 -0.89
CA CYS A 74 1.38 -16.41 -0.83
C CYS A 74 1.92 -15.92 -2.19
N HIS A 75 1.07 -15.35 -3.05
CA HIS A 75 1.44 -14.98 -4.42
C HIS A 75 1.29 -13.48 -4.70
N GLN A 76 2.23 -12.90 -5.47
CA GLN A 76 2.07 -11.56 -6.01
C GLN A 76 1.12 -11.57 -7.20
N LEU A 77 -0.04 -10.92 -7.05
CA LEU A 77 -1.04 -10.83 -8.11
C LEU A 77 -0.64 -9.84 -9.20
N ASN A 78 -0.13 -8.67 -8.80
CA ASN A 78 0.22 -7.60 -9.71
C ASN A 78 1.23 -6.63 -9.09
N SER A 79 1.93 -5.87 -9.93
CA SER A 79 2.81 -4.77 -9.54
C SER A 79 2.62 -3.60 -10.49
N VAL A 80 2.63 -2.38 -9.95
CA VAL A 80 2.56 -1.16 -10.75
C VAL A 80 3.65 -0.19 -10.28
N ASP A 81 4.55 0.16 -11.19
CA ASP A 81 5.57 1.19 -10.98
C ASP A 81 4.93 2.59 -11.11
N MET A 82 5.08 3.39 -10.06
CA MET A 82 4.55 4.75 -9.99
C MET A 82 5.60 5.82 -10.26
N GLY A 83 6.86 5.44 -10.37
CA GLY A 83 8.01 6.33 -10.55
C GLY A 83 8.18 7.34 -9.40
N SER A 84 7.55 7.09 -8.24
CA SER A 84 7.62 7.96 -7.06
C SER A 84 7.34 7.17 -5.77
N PRO A 85 7.93 7.57 -4.63
CA PRO A 85 7.71 6.89 -3.36
C PRO A 85 6.22 6.87 -2.98
N VAL A 86 5.73 5.69 -2.61
CA VAL A 86 4.34 5.50 -2.17
C VAL A 86 4.25 5.77 -0.66
N CYS A 87 3.58 6.85 -0.27
CA CYS A 87 3.53 7.28 1.13
C CYS A 87 2.39 6.64 1.92
N ASN A 88 1.22 6.49 1.30
CA ASN A 88 0.02 5.90 1.90
C ASN A 88 -0.81 5.16 0.86
N LEU A 89 -1.58 4.18 1.34
CA LEU A 89 -2.57 3.43 0.58
C LEU A 89 -3.87 3.35 1.39
N ALA A 90 -5.01 3.46 0.71
CA ALA A 90 -6.32 3.30 1.31
C ALA A 90 -7.30 2.66 0.33
N TRP A 91 -7.91 1.55 0.70
CA TRP A 91 -9.02 0.98 -0.05
C TRP A 91 -10.32 1.71 0.26
N SER A 92 -11.12 1.96 -0.77
CA SER A 92 -12.51 2.37 -0.58
C SER A 92 -13.32 1.21 -0.04
N LYS A 93 -14.18 1.47 0.95
CA LYS A 93 -15.11 0.47 1.50
C LYS A 93 -16.35 0.27 0.63
N ASN A 94 -16.69 1.25 -0.22
CA ASN A 94 -17.93 1.25 -1.00
C ASN A 94 -17.73 0.77 -2.45
N VAL A 95 -16.53 1.00 -3.00
CA VAL A 95 -16.19 0.61 -4.37
C VAL A 95 -14.85 -0.12 -4.37
N ASN A 96 -14.67 -1.06 -5.30
CA ASN A 96 -13.43 -1.84 -5.41
C ASN A 96 -12.31 -1.00 -6.05
N ALA A 97 -11.81 -0.05 -5.27
CA ALA A 97 -10.81 0.91 -5.67
C ALA A 97 -9.86 1.24 -4.53
N ILE A 98 -8.65 1.64 -4.89
CA ILE A 98 -7.60 2.01 -3.97
C ILE A 98 -7.11 3.42 -4.29
N VAL A 99 -6.75 4.17 -3.25
CA VAL A 99 -6.13 5.48 -3.33
C VAL A 99 -4.69 5.36 -2.87
N SER A 100 -3.76 5.96 -3.61
CA SER A 100 -2.35 6.07 -3.27
C SER A 100 -1.93 7.53 -3.20
N THR A 101 -1.09 7.88 -2.22
CA THR A 101 -0.48 9.21 -2.12
C THR A 101 1.01 9.09 -2.40
N HIS A 102 1.54 10.02 -3.19
CA HIS A 102 2.92 9.95 -3.69
C HIS A 102 3.77 11.09 -3.13
N GLY A 103 5.02 10.76 -2.80
CA GLY A 103 6.00 11.73 -2.35
C GLY A 103 6.60 12.55 -3.49
N TYR A 104 7.65 13.29 -3.16
CA TYR A 104 8.41 14.11 -4.09
C TYR A 104 8.95 13.28 -5.28
N SER A 105 8.94 13.76 -6.52
CA SER A 105 8.52 15.10 -7.00
C SER A 105 7.06 15.21 -7.47
N GLN A 106 6.28 14.13 -7.42
CA GLN A 106 4.93 14.13 -7.97
C GLN A 106 3.93 14.84 -7.05
N ASN A 107 3.97 14.60 -5.74
CA ASN A 107 3.00 15.13 -4.77
C ASN A 107 1.53 14.93 -5.20
N GLN A 108 1.21 13.76 -5.77
CA GLN A 108 -0.10 13.44 -6.34
C GLN A 108 -0.89 12.48 -5.45
N ILE A 109 -2.21 12.54 -5.57
CA ILE A 109 -3.12 11.50 -5.10
C ILE A 109 -3.63 10.76 -6.34
N MET A 110 -3.56 9.43 -6.33
CA MET A 110 -3.95 8.60 -7.46
C MET A 110 -5.01 7.61 -7.01
N VAL A 111 -6.07 7.49 -7.81
CA VAL A 111 -7.24 6.66 -7.55
C VAL A 111 -7.29 5.58 -8.62
N TRP A 112 -7.43 4.34 -8.19
CA TRP A 112 -7.35 3.17 -9.05
C TRP A 112 -8.60 2.33 -8.86
N LYS A 113 -9.34 2.08 -9.93
CA LYS A 113 -10.31 0.98 -9.93
C LYS A 113 -9.52 -0.32 -10.01
N TYR A 114 -9.60 -1.18 -9.00
CA TYR A 114 -8.78 -2.38 -8.93
C TYR A 114 -9.12 -3.39 -10.04
N THR A 115 -10.40 -3.55 -10.37
CA THR A 115 -10.84 -4.53 -11.38
C THR A 115 -10.39 -4.20 -12.80
N SER A 116 -10.37 -2.91 -13.17
CA SER A 116 -9.98 -2.45 -14.50
C SER A 116 -8.58 -1.83 -14.56
N MET A 117 -7.91 -1.75 -13.40
CA MET A 117 -6.65 -1.00 -13.18
C MET A 117 -6.63 0.41 -13.81
N THR A 118 -7.80 1.02 -13.92
CA THR A 118 -7.93 2.35 -14.53
C THR A 118 -7.58 3.41 -13.49
N LYS A 119 -6.63 4.27 -13.84
CA LYS A 119 -6.11 5.36 -13.01
C LYS A 119 -6.89 6.65 -13.25
N THR A 120 -7.23 7.35 -12.19
CA THR A 120 -7.63 8.77 -12.21
C THR A 120 -6.70 9.53 -11.25
N ILE A 121 -6.14 10.65 -11.71
CA ILE A 121 -5.31 11.52 -10.89
C ILE A 121 -6.20 12.52 -10.17
N VAL A 122 -6.05 12.65 -8.86
CA VAL A 122 -6.64 13.71 -8.04
C VAL A 122 -5.46 14.56 -7.54
N THR A 123 -5.41 15.83 -7.92
CA THR A 123 -4.21 16.66 -7.74
C THR A 123 -3.96 17.09 -6.29
N GLY A 124 -2.76 17.66 -6.08
CA GLY A 124 -1.89 17.42 -4.92
C GLY A 124 -2.17 18.15 -3.61
N ALA A 125 -1.60 17.56 -2.55
CA ALA A 125 -1.48 18.12 -1.22
C ALA A 125 0.02 18.28 -0.91
N GLY A 126 0.46 19.53 -0.79
CA GLY A 126 1.84 19.90 -0.46
C GLY A 126 1.95 21.26 0.20
N ASP A 127 0.81 21.90 0.49
CA ASP A 127 0.67 23.08 1.31
C ASP A 127 0.18 22.68 2.71
N GLU A 128 0.27 23.58 3.68
CA GLU A 128 -0.17 23.38 5.07
C GLU A 128 -1.71 23.31 5.20
N THR A 129 -2.38 22.77 4.18
CA THR A 129 -3.81 22.78 3.96
C THR A 129 -4.36 21.36 4.00
N LEU A 130 -5.48 21.16 4.69
CA LEU A 130 -6.25 19.92 4.65
C LEU A 130 -7.27 19.98 3.51
N TRP A 131 -7.17 19.03 2.58
CA TRP A 131 -8.06 18.96 1.43
C TRP A 131 -9.07 17.81 1.58
N PHE A 132 -10.33 18.08 1.25
CA PHE A 132 -11.40 17.07 1.18
C PHE A 132 -11.78 16.84 -0.29
N TRP A 133 -11.67 15.60 -0.75
CA TRP A 133 -11.95 15.23 -2.13
C TRP A 133 -13.17 14.31 -2.21
N ASN A 134 -14.18 14.69 -2.99
CA ASN A 134 -15.27 13.79 -3.37
C ASN A 134 -14.82 12.98 -4.59
N VAL A 135 -14.20 11.83 -4.33
CA VAL A 135 -13.59 10.97 -5.37
C VAL A 135 -14.64 10.16 -6.14
N TYR A 136 -15.78 9.90 -5.52
CA TYR A 136 -16.93 9.25 -6.13
C TYR A 136 -18.18 10.10 -5.85
N PRO A 137 -19.08 10.28 -6.84
CA PRO A 137 -20.37 10.94 -6.63
C PRO A 137 -21.30 10.10 -5.75
#